data_AF-A0A917N9K5-F1
#
_entry.id   AF-A0A917N9K5-F1
#
_cell.length_a   1.000
_cell.length_b   1.000
_cell.length_c   1.000
_cell.angle_alpha   90.00
_cell.angle_beta   90.00
_cell.angle_gamma   90.00
#
_symmetry.space_group_name_H-M   'P 1'
#
loop_
_entity.id
_entity.type
_entity.pdbx_description
1 polymer ?
#
loop_
_entity_poly.entity_id
_entity_poly.type
_entity_poly.pdbx_seq_one_letter_code
_entity_poly.pdbx_strand_id
1 'polypeptide(L)'
;MFKILAIIILVGLGVYLFKRAQRLAEEEQQQALNESLQKRREEYQAVAKAEAEAKAKAEADKDVIEGEVIASEATLASESEVQQAKSSEPLAFESSQTAEPEPEPEPEPEPEPEPEPEPEPEPEPEPEPEPEPEPEPEPEPDLGWATPALQQGMANLAEQSELAGKHQAMLVVIAECYKQRKLKEYLDFGAHLSDEYSLLFADYYKAEEANGNLKAVKGIGFMQLATLLADHHEFDRAIGFCHQAIGYELSDGTKTGFEGRLARIEKAKEKAAKSQ
;
A
#
# COMPACT_ATOMS: atom_id res chain seq x y z
N MET A 1 40.91 10.19 37.37
CA MET A 1 39.93 9.09 37.55
C MET A 1 38.49 9.61 37.61
N PHE A 2 38.13 10.51 38.55
CA PHE A 2 36.76 11.06 38.66
C PHE A 2 36.19 11.75 37.42
N LYS A 3 37.01 12.52 36.67
CA LYS A 3 36.55 13.20 35.44
C LYS A 3 36.13 12.24 34.32
N ILE A 4 36.82 11.11 34.19
CA ILE A 4 36.53 10.09 33.16
C ILE A 4 35.23 9.36 33.52
N LEU A 5 35.04 9.03 34.81
CA LEU A 5 33.80 8.41 35.28
C LEU A 5 32.58 9.33 35.08
N ALA A 6 32.73 10.63 35.31
CA ALA A 6 31.67 11.61 35.07
C ALA A 6 31.28 11.69 33.58
N ILE A 7 32.24 11.64 32.66
CA ILE A 7 31.98 11.66 31.21
C ILE A 7 31.21 10.41 30.77
N ILE A 8 31.62 9.22 31.25
CA ILE A 8 30.94 7.96 30.91
C ILE A 8 29.47 7.98 31.37
N ILE A 9 29.21 8.50 32.57
CA ILE A 9 27.84 8.64 33.10
C ILE A 9 27.02 9.60 32.24
N LEU A 10 27.58 10.75 31.84
CA LEU A 10 26.87 11.72 31.00
C LEU A 10 26.55 11.17 29.61
N VAL A 11 27.48 10.45 28.98
CA VAL A 11 27.24 9.79 27.69
C VAL A 11 26.18 8.70 27.81
N GLY A 12 26.26 7.86 28.84
CA GLY A 12 25.26 6.82 29.09
C GLY A 12 23.86 7.40 29.35
N LEU A 13 23.77 8.51 30.08
CA LEU A 13 22.51 9.21 30.33
C LEU A 13 21.97 9.84 29.04
N GLY A 14 22.84 10.43 28.20
CA GLY A 14 22.48 10.96 26.89
C GLY A 14 21.90 9.90 25.96
N VAL A 15 22.56 8.75 25.81
CA VAL A 15 22.08 7.62 24.99
C VAL A 15 20.77 7.06 25.54
N TYR A 16 20.64 6.95 26.86
CA TYR A 16 19.41 6.49 27.50
C TYR A 16 18.24 7.43 27.23
N LEU A 17 18.44 8.74 27.38
CA LEU A 17 17.41 9.75 27.11
C LEU A 17 17.03 9.77 25.63
N PHE A 18 18.00 9.66 24.73
CA PHE A 18 17.75 9.58 23.28
C PHE A 18 16.90 8.35 22.92
N LYS A 19 17.27 7.15 23.39
CA LYS A 19 16.49 5.93 23.16
C LYS A 19 15.12 5.94 23.83
N ARG A 20 14.96 6.69 24.93
CA ARG A 20 13.66 6.88 25.57
C ARG A 20 12.77 7.83 24.77
N ALA A 21 13.34 8.89 24.20
CA ALA A 21 12.63 9.80 23.31
C ALA A 21 12.16 9.10 22.03
N GLN A 22 13.01 8.27 21.42
CA GLN A 22 12.62 7.46 20.25
C GLN A 22 11.45 6.53 20.54
N ARG A 23 11.48 5.79 21.65
CA ARG A 23 10.37 4.90 22.04
C ARG A 23 9.06 5.64 22.28
N LEU A 24 9.12 6.83 22.89
CA LEU A 24 7.92 7.65 23.07
C LEU A 24 7.34 8.12 21.73
N ALA A 25 8.19 8.48 20.77
CA ALA A 25 7.74 8.86 19.42
C ALA A 25 7.11 7.68 18.67
N GLU A 26 7.69 6.47 18.78
CA GLU A 26 7.12 5.25 18.22
C GLU A 26 5.78 4.89 18.87
N GLU A 27 5.68 4.98 20.20
CA GLU A 27 4.42 4.75 20.94
C GLU A 27 3.33 5.74 20.51
N GLU A 28 3.64 7.03 20.35
CA GLU A 28 2.71 8.04 19.85
C GLU A 28 2.25 7.76 18.42
N GLN A 29 3.17 7.41 17.52
CA GLN A 29 2.81 7.02 16.15
C GLN A 29 1.94 5.77 16.11
N GLN A 30 2.26 4.78 16.94
CA GLN A 30 1.52 3.53 17.00
C GLN A 30 0.13 3.73 17.64
N GLN A 31 0.01 4.63 18.62
CA GLN A 31 -1.27 5.03 19.18
C GLN A 31 -2.12 5.77 18.14
N ALA A 32 -1.54 6.74 17.41
CA ALA A 32 -2.23 7.47 16.35
C ALA A 32 -2.71 6.52 15.23
N LEU A 33 -1.88 5.52 14.87
CA LEU A 33 -2.27 4.48 13.92
C LEU A 33 -3.45 3.65 14.46
N ASN A 34 -3.38 3.18 15.70
CA ASN A 34 -4.46 2.39 16.31
C ASN A 34 -5.77 3.17 16.39
N GLU A 35 -5.73 4.45 16.74
CA GLU A 35 -6.90 5.33 16.76
C GLU A 35 -7.48 5.53 15.35
N SER A 36 -6.62 5.75 14.35
CA SER A 36 -7.05 5.85 12.95
C SER A 36 -7.71 4.56 12.44
N LEU A 37 -7.19 3.40 12.83
CA LEU A 37 -7.74 2.09 12.47
C LEU A 37 -9.07 1.82 13.17
N GLN A 38 -9.21 2.24 14.43
CA GLN A 38 -10.47 2.14 15.15
C GLN A 38 -11.55 2.99 14.47
N LYS A 39 -11.24 4.25 14.13
CA LYS A 39 -12.17 5.13 13.42
C LYS A 39 -12.61 4.52 12.08
N ARG A 40 -11.64 3.99 11.31
CA ARG A 40 -11.93 3.32 10.04
C ARG A 40 -12.80 2.07 10.25
N ARG A 41 -12.55 1.28 11.30
CA ARG A 41 -13.37 0.11 11.67
C ARG A 41 -14.82 0.50 11.95
N GLU A 42 -15.04 1.58 12.70
CA GLU A 42 -16.37 2.09 13.01
C GLU A 42 -17.10 2.55 11.74
N GLU A 43 -16.39 3.22 10.81
CA GLU A 43 -16.93 3.60 9.50
C GLU A 43 -17.33 2.37 8.66
N TYR A 44 -16.48 1.34 8.58
CA TYR A 44 -16.82 0.09 7.87
C TYR A 44 -17.99 -0.66 8.51
N GLN A 45 -18.05 -0.71 9.85
CA GLN A 45 -19.18 -1.34 10.53
C GLN A 45 -20.49 -0.61 10.26
N ALA A 46 -20.46 0.72 10.17
CA ALA A 46 -21.62 1.52 9.79
C ALA A 46 -22.06 1.23 8.35
N VAL A 47 -21.11 1.16 7.40
CA VAL A 47 -21.39 0.81 5.99
C VAL A 47 -21.95 -0.60 5.85
N ALA A 48 -21.33 -1.59 6.50
CA ALA A 48 -21.78 -2.98 6.46
C ALA A 48 -23.17 -3.16 7.06
N LYS A 49 -23.47 -2.44 8.16
CA LYS A 49 -24.79 -2.43 8.77
C LYS A 49 -25.84 -1.80 7.84
N ALA A 50 -25.51 -0.67 7.19
CA ALA A 50 -26.40 -0.03 6.24
C ALA A 50 -26.68 -0.92 5.00
N GLU A 51 -25.67 -1.64 4.50
CA GLU A 51 -25.82 -2.57 3.38
C GLU A 51 -26.67 -3.78 3.76
N ALA A 52 -26.51 -4.33 4.97
CA ALA A 52 -27.34 -5.42 5.48
C ALA A 52 -28.81 -4.97 5.65
N GLU A 53 -29.04 -3.76 6.15
CA GLU A 53 -30.39 -3.18 6.27
C GLU A 53 -31.01 -2.92 4.88
N ALA A 54 -30.22 -2.47 3.90
CA ALA A 54 -30.68 -2.28 2.52
C ALA A 54 -31.03 -3.61 1.83
N LYS A 55 -30.22 -4.66 2.03
CA LYS A 55 -30.51 -6.01 1.51
C LYS A 55 -31.76 -6.62 2.14
N ALA A 56 -31.92 -6.48 3.47
CA ALA A 56 -33.14 -6.92 4.16
C ALA A 56 -34.40 -6.21 3.64
N LYS A 57 -34.28 -4.93 3.27
CA LYS A 57 -35.39 -4.16 2.68
C LYS A 57 -35.70 -4.55 1.23
N ALA A 58 -34.68 -4.93 0.45
CA ALA A 58 -34.85 -5.40 -0.93
C ALA A 58 -35.46 -6.82 -1.00
N GLU A 59 -35.16 -7.67 -0.02
CA GLU A 59 -35.70 -9.04 0.06
C GLU A 59 -37.18 -9.06 0.48
N ALA A 60 -37.63 -8.08 1.29
CA ALA A 60 -39.03 -7.91 1.65
C ALA A 60 -39.94 -7.44 0.49
N ASP A 61 -39.39 -6.94 -0.62
CA ASP A 61 -40.15 -6.46 -1.79
C ASP A 61 -40.25 -7.52 -2.92
N LYS A 62 -39.59 -8.67 -2.76
CA LYS A 62 -39.53 -9.74 -3.77
C LYS A 62 -40.62 -10.82 -3.62
N ASP A 63 -41.33 -10.85 -2.49
CA ASP A 63 -42.42 -11.82 -2.22
C ASP A 63 -43.78 -11.45 -2.87
N VAL A 64 -43.84 -10.44 -3.75
CA VAL A 64 -45.10 -10.00 -4.39
C VAL A 64 -45.18 -10.31 -5.89
N ILE A 65 -44.11 -10.78 -6.54
CA ILE A 65 -44.10 -11.00 -8.01
C ILE A 65 -43.59 -12.40 -8.39
N GLU A 66 -44.24 -13.44 -7.87
CA GLU A 66 -44.26 -14.77 -8.52
C GLU A 66 -45.70 -15.15 -8.88
N GLY A 67 -46.26 -14.35 -9.77
CA GLY A 67 -47.48 -14.68 -10.50
C GLY A 67 -47.46 -13.86 -11.76
N GLU A 68 -47.52 -14.55 -12.91
CA GLU A 68 -47.77 -13.92 -14.22
C GLU A 68 -46.55 -13.36 -14.95
N VAL A 69 -45.75 -14.26 -15.53
CA VAL A 69 -45.32 -14.11 -16.93
C VAL A 69 -44.89 -15.48 -17.48
N ILE A 70 -45.89 -16.25 -17.93
CA ILE A 70 -45.69 -17.27 -18.96
C ILE A 70 -46.32 -16.69 -20.22
N ALA A 71 -45.51 -16.18 -21.15
CA ALA A 71 -45.76 -16.30 -22.59
C ALA A 71 -44.72 -15.52 -23.41
N SER A 72 -44.29 -16.19 -24.47
CA SER A 72 -43.77 -15.64 -25.72
C SER A 72 -42.24 -15.52 -25.85
N GLU A 73 -41.67 -16.67 -26.20
CA GLU A 73 -40.48 -16.84 -27.04
C GLU A 73 -40.62 -16.22 -28.45
N ALA A 74 -39.43 -16.01 -29.05
CA ALA A 74 -39.08 -16.18 -30.46
C ALA A 74 -39.25 -14.99 -31.43
N THR A 75 -38.11 -14.61 -32.04
CA THR A 75 -37.78 -14.56 -33.51
C THR A 75 -36.77 -13.43 -33.80
N LEU A 76 -35.51 -13.74 -34.15
CA LEU A 76 -34.91 -14.01 -35.48
C LEU A 76 -34.43 -12.76 -36.27
N ALA A 77 -33.09 -12.68 -36.42
CA ALA A 77 -32.28 -12.36 -37.60
C ALA A 77 -32.57 -11.14 -38.50
N SER A 78 -31.52 -10.32 -38.76
CA SER A 78 -30.76 -10.25 -40.03
C SER A 78 -30.21 -8.85 -40.36
N GLU A 79 -29.02 -8.85 -40.96
CA GLU A 79 -28.20 -7.72 -41.43
C GLU A 79 -28.81 -6.96 -42.62
N SER A 80 -28.42 -5.70 -42.83
CA SER A 80 -28.14 -5.11 -44.16
C SER A 80 -27.44 -3.74 -44.04
N GLU A 81 -26.64 -3.44 -45.06
CA GLU A 81 -25.51 -2.52 -45.13
C GLU A 81 -25.82 -1.30 -46.04
N VAL A 82 -24.95 -0.28 -46.01
CA VAL A 82 -24.55 0.64 -47.13
C VAL A 82 -25.18 2.06 -47.27
N GLN A 83 -24.32 3.06 -46.97
CA GLN A 83 -24.00 4.34 -47.70
C GLN A 83 -25.06 5.45 -47.82
N GLN A 84 -24.79 6.76 -47.93
CA GLN A 84 -23.58 7.63 -47.99
C GLN A 84 -24.11 9.07 -48.16
N ALA A 85 -23.39 10.08 -47.62
CA ALA A 85 -23.04 11.36 -48.28
C ALA A 85 -22.97 12.57 -47.31
N LYS A 86 -21.74 13.10 -47.21
CA LYS A 86 -21.27 14.35 -46.62
C LYS A 86 -21.61 15.57 -47.49
N SER A 87 -21.72 16.76 -46.88
CA SER A 87 -21.31 18.07 -47.44
C SER A 87 -21.27 19.09 -46.28
N SER A 88 -20.12 19.48 -45.72
CA SER A 88 -19.16 20.54 -46.12
C SER A 88 -19.45 21.93 -45.52
N GLU A 89 -18.61 22.31 -44.56
CA GLU A 89 -18.21 23.66 -44.07
C GLU A 89 -17.36 24.43 -45.16
N PRO A 90 -16.72 25.62 -44.95
CA PRO A 90 -16.84 26.73 -43.96
C PRO A 90 -16.52 28.18 -44.52
N LEU A 91 -16.36 29.16 -43.60
CA LEU A 91 -15.49 30.38 -43.60
C LEU A 91 -15.91 31.76 -44.19
N ALA A 92 -16.05 32.74 -43.26
CA ALA A 92 -15.26 33.98 -43.07
C ALA A 92 -15.40 35.29 -43.91
N PHE A 93 -15.26 36.42 -43.17
CA PHE A 93 -14.63 37.73 -43.50
C PHE A 93 -15.47 38.82 -44.21
N GLU A 94 -15.38 40.15 -44.00
CA GLU A 94 -14.97 41.13 -42.97
C GLU A 94 -15.26 42.56 -43.54
N SER A 95 -15.30 43.60 -42.67
CA SER A 95 -15.03 45.05 -42.93
C SER A 95 -16.13 45.89 -43.66
N SER A 96 -16.40 47.17 -43.36
CA SER A 96 -15.51 48.28 -42.95
C SER A 96 -16.25 49.52 -42.38
N GLN A 97 -15.56 50.26 -41.48
CA GLN A 97 -15.47 51.74 -41.28
C GLN A 97 -16.74 52.56 -40.91
N THR A 98 -16.73 53.58 -40.03
CA THR A 98 -15.82 54.74 -39.94
C THR A 98 -16.08 55.57 -38.65
N ALA A 99 -15.07 56.33 -38.21
CA ALA A 99 -15.09 57.68 -37.62
C ALA A 99 -14.63 57.88 -36.15
N GLU A 100 -13.44 58.48 -36.05
CA GLU A 100 -12.78 59.26 -34.98
C GLU A 100 -13.61 60.48 -34.51
N PRO A 101 -13.39 61.03 -33.29
CA PRO A 101 -12.36 62.08 -33.14
C PRO A 101 -11.65 62.26 -31.77
N GLU A 102 -10.52 62.97 -31.88
CA GLU A 102 -9.78 63.91 -30.99
C GLU A 102 -9.00 63.43 -29.73
N PRO A 103 -7.73 63.92 -29.55
CA PRO A 103 -6.86 63.58 -28.43
C PRO A 103 -6.95 64.59 -27.26
N GLU A 104 -7.00 64.07 -26.04
CA GLU A 104 -6.82 64.83 -24.79
C GLU A 104 -5.36 64.76 -24.29
N PRO A 105 -4.91 65.73 -23.48
CA PRO A 105 -3.51 66.13 -23.36
C PRO A 105 -2.66 65.23 -22.44
N GLU A 106 -1.35 65.26 -22.69
CA GLU A 106 -0.29 64.59 -21.92
C GLU A 106 -0.35 64.92 -20.42
N PRO A 107 -0.37 63.92 -19.52
CA PRO A 107 -0.08 64.13 -18.11
C PRO A 107 1.43 64.28 -17.87
N GLU A 108 1.77 65.20 -16.97
CA GLU A 108 3.12 65.55 -16.52
C GLU A 108 3.95 64.34 -16.06
N PRO A 109 5.29 64.38 -16.18
CA PRO A 109 6.15 63.32 -15.69
C PRO A 109 6.12 63.25 -14.15
N GLU A 110 5.72 62.09 -13.64
CA GLU A 110 5.87 61.75 -12.22
C GLU A 110 7.36 61.71 -11.82
N PRO A 111 7.70 62.12 -10.59
CA PRO A 111 9.09 62.18 -10.12
C PRO A 111 9.71 60.78 -10.01
N GLU A 112 11.01 60.72 -10.34
CA GLU A 112 11.84 59.52 -10.26
C GLU A 112 11.73 58.84 -8.88
N PRO A 113 11.52 57.51 -8.81
CA PRO A 113 11.60 56.79 -7.55
C PRO A 113 13.04 56.83 -7.02
N GLU A 114 13.19 57.09 -5.72
CA GLU A 114 14.45 56.99 -5.00
C GLU A 114 15.07 55.59 -5.20
N PRO A 115 16.42 55.48 -5.30
CA PRO A 115 17.07 54.19 -5.42
C PRO A 115 16.80 53.33 -4.19
N GLU A 116 16.24 52.14 -4.42
CA GLU A 116 16.09 51.12 -3.39
C GLU A 116 17.47 50.78 -2.78
N PRO A 117 17.54 50.55 -1.45
CA PRO A 117 18.77 50.10 -0.82
C PRO A 117 19.20 48.75 -1.39
N GLU A 118 20.49 48.63 -1.71
CA GLU A 118 21.10 47.38 -2.16
C GLU A 118 20.74 46.23 -1.20
N PRO A 119 20.26 45.08 -1.70
CA PRO A 119 20.01 43.92 -0.86
C PRO A 119 21.32 43.46 -0.22
N GLU A 120 21.31 43.25 1.10
CA GLU A 120 22.41 42.62 1.81
C GLU A 120 22.76 41.28 1.15
N PRO A 121 24.05 40.92 1.03
CA PRO A 121 24.45 39.66 0.43
C PRO A 121 23.83 38.50 1.21
N GLU A 122 23.09 37.65 0.50
CA GLU A 122 22.54 36.41 1.06
C GLU A 122 23.66 35.59 1.72
N PRO A 123 23.42 35.00 2.91
CA PRO A 123 24.38 34.10 3.52
C PRO A 123 24.65 32.93 2.56
N GLU A 124 25.93 32.65 2.31
CA GLU A 124 26.34 31.50 1.51
C GLU A 124 25.64 30.23 2.03
N PRO A 125 25.05 29.42 1.13
CA PRO A 125 24.41 28.17 1.53
C PRO A 125 25.47 27.30 2.22
N GLU A 126 25.15 26.84 3.44
CA GLU A 126 25.97 25.86 4.14
C GLU A 126 26.20 24.65 3.21
N PRO A 127 27.43 24.11 3.16
CA PRO A 127 27.73 22.97 2.32
C PRO A 127 26.78 21.81 2.68
N GLU A 128 26.12 21.27 1.65
CA GLU A 128 25.25 20.12 1.80
C GLU A 128 26.01 18.99 2.54
N PRO A 129 25.38 18.35 3.55
CA PRO A 129 25.98 17.23 4.24
C PRO A 129 26.34 16.16 3.20
N GLU A 130 27.60 15.70 3.21
CA GLU A 130 28.05 14.63 2.33
C GLU A 130 27.08 13.45 2.43
N PRO A 131 26.68 12.84 1.30
CA PRO A 131 25.80 11.68 1.31
C PRO A 131 26.42 10.60 2.18
N GLU A 132 25.66 10.11 3.17
CA GLU A 132 26.07 9.00 4.01
C GLU A 132 26.51 7.83 3.11
N PRO A 133 27.62 7.14 3.44
CA PRO A 133 28.08 6.01 2.66
C PRO A 133 26.97 4.96 2.57
N GLU A 134 26.68 4.52 1.34
CA GLU A 134 25.71 3.46 1.08
C GLU A 134 26.00 2.25 2.00
N PRO A 135 24.98 1.69 2.68
CA PRO A 135 25.17 0.52 3.51
C PRO A 135 25.73 -0.62 2.67
N GLU A 136 26.75 -1.31 3.19
CA GLU A 136 27.33 -2.48 2.53
C GLU A 136 26.23 -3.50 2.20
N PRO A 137 26.25 -4.12 0.99
CA PRO A 137 25.26 -5.11 0.61
C PRO A 137 25.29 -6.27 1.62
N GLU A 138 24.12 -6.60 2.16
CA GLU A 138 23.98 -7.72 3.09
C GLU A 138 24.49 -9.03 2.43
N PRO A 139 25.18 -9.90 3.20
CA PRO A 139 25.69 -11.15 2.67
C PRO A 139 24.54 -12.03 2.20
N GLU A 140 24.64 -12.54 0.95
CA GLU A 140 23.67 -13.48 0.40
C GLU A 140 23.52 -14.72 1.32
N PRO A 141 22.29 -15.22 1.52
CA PRO A 141 22.06 -16.38 2.36
C PRO A 141 22.78 -17.62 1.78
N ASP A 142 23.50 -18.37 2.63
CA ASP A 142 24.06 -19.67 2.24
C ASP A 142 22.92 -20.68 2.05
N LEU A 143 22.53 -20.87 0.79
CA LEU A 143 21.45 -21.74 0.36
C LEU A 143 21.95 -23.13 -0.06
N GLY A 144 23.12 -23.59 0.42
CA GLY A 144 23.65 -24.93 0.12
C GLY A 144 22.71 -26.09 0.53
N TRP A 145 21.79 -25.84 1.48
CA TRP A 145 20.76 -26.78 1.93
C TRP A 145 19.47 -26.75 1.07
N ALA A 146 19.29 -25.72 0.25
CA ALA A 146 18.06 -25.44 -0.45
C ALA A 146 17.94 -26.23 -1.76
N THR A 147 16.72 -26.37 -2.26
CA THR A 147 16.45 -26.94 -3.58
C THR A 147 16.92 -25.96 -4.66
N PRO A 148 17.24 -26.46 -5.88
CA PRO A 148 17.54 -25.58 -7.01
C PRO A 148 16.40 -24.59 -7.31
N ALA A 149 15.15 -24.96 -7.01
CA ALA A 149 14.00 -24.08 -7.18
C ALA A 149 14.04 -22.88 -6.22
N LEU A 150 14.37 -23.11 -4.94
CA LEU A 150 14.50 -22.02 -3.97
C LEU A 150 15.73 -21.15 -4.26
N GLN A 151 16.87 -21.75 -4.61
CA GLN A 151 18.08 -21.03 -5.01
C GLN A 151 17.81 -20.12 -6.22
N GLN A 152 17.16 -20.65 -7.27
CA GLN A 152 16.80 -19.85 -8.44
C GLN A 152 15.79 -18.75 -8.09
N GLY A 153 14.80 -19.03 -7.23
CA GLY A 153 13.85 -18.03 -6.78
C GLY A 153 14.53 -16.85 -6.07
N MET A 154 15.56 -17.15 -5.28
CA MET A 154 16.33 -16.14 -4.54
C MET A 154 17.25 -15.33 -5.45
N ALA A 155 17.96 -15.99 -6.38
CA ALA A 155 18.74 -15.31 -7.40
C ALA A 155 17.87 -14.37 -8.24
N ASN A 156 16.69 -14.84 -8.67
CA ASN A 156 15.75 -14.02 -9.41
C ASN A 156 15.29 -12.81 -8.59
N LEU A 157 15.00 -12.97 -7.30
CA LEU A 157 14.60 -11.86 -6.43
C LEU A 157 15.70 -10.80 -6.33
N ALA A 158 16.96 -11.21 -6.18
CA ALA A 158 18.10 -10.31 -6.11
C ALA A 158 18.33 -9.53 -7.43
N GLU A 159 18.04 -10.15 -8.57
CA GLU A 159 18.19 -9.52 -9.89
C GLU A 159 17.06 -8.55 -10.26
N GLN A 160 15.89 -8.63 -9.61
CA GLN A 160 14.76 -7.75 -9.95
C GLN A 160 15.05 -6.31 -9.51
N SER A 161 15.04 -5.36 -10.46
CA SER A 161 15.08 -3.92 -10.16
C SER A 161 13.70 -3.35 -9.86
N GLU A 162 12.68 -3.83 -10.57
CA GLU A 162 11.31 -3.31 -10.53
C GLU A 162 10.52 -3.82 -9.33
N LEU A 163 9.72 -2.95 -8.69
CA LEU A 163 8.95 -3.28 -7.49
C LEU A 163 7.95 -4.43 -7.71
N ALA A 164 7.20 -4.39 -8.81
CA ALA A 164 6.26 -5.46 -9.16
C ALA A 164 6.98 -6.79 -9.45
N GLY A 165 8.17 -6.71 -10.08
CA GLY A 165 9.04 -7.86 -10.32
C GLY A 165 9.53 -8.47 -9.01
N LYS A 166 10.04 -7.64 -8.09
CA LYS A 166 10.49 -8.04 -6.75
C LYS A 166 9.36 -8.73 -5.98
N HIS A 167 8.16 -8.13 -5.94
CA HIS A 167 6.99 -8.73 -5.29
C HIS A 167 6.66 -10.11 -5.86
N GLN A 168 6.62 -10.23 -7.20
CA GLN A 168 6.33 -11.49 -7.86
C GLN A 168 7.41 -12.55 -7.60
N ALA A 169 8.69 -12.18 -7.61
CA ALA A 169 9.79 -13.08 -7.28
C ALA A 169 9.72 -13.54 -5.82
N MET A 170 9.43 -12.64 -4.89
CA MET A 170 9.26 -12.94 -3.47
C MET A 170 8.11 -13.94 -3.25
N LEU A 171 6.99 -13.79 -3.97
CA LEU A 171 5.89 -14.76 -3.93
C LEU A 171 6.32 -16.18 -4.34
N VAL A 172 7.25 -16.31 -5.30
CA VAL A 172 7.78 -17.61 -5.73
C VAL A 172 8.61 -18.25 -4.61
N VAL A 173 9.47 -17.47 -3.96
CA VAL A 173 10.30 -17.91 -2.83
C VAL A 173 9.41 -18.38 -1.68
N ILE A 174 8.43 -17.56 -1.29
CA ILE A 174 7.46 -17.90 -0.23
C ILE A 174 6.69 -19.18 -0.59
N ALA A 175 6.26 -19.33 -1.85
CA ALA A 175 5.51 -20.51 -2.29
C ALA A 175 6.31 -21.81 -2.18
N GLU A 176 7.61 -21.78 -2.50
CA GLU A 176 8.49 -22.95 -2.32
C GLU A 176 8.69 -23.28 -0.83
N CYS A 177 8.90 -22.26 0.02
CA CYS A 177 8.96 -22.46 1.47
C CYS A 177 7.67 -23.07 2.02
N TYR A 178 6.52 -22.56 1.60
CA TYR A 178 5.20 -23.06 1.99
C TYR A 178 4.96 -24.52 1.56
N LYS A 179 5.40 -24.89 0.36
CA LYS A 179 5.33 -26.25 -0.16
C LYS A 179 6.18 -27.22 0.68
N GLN A 180 7.36 -26.77 1.11
CA GLN A 180 8.33 -27.56 1.85
C GLN A 180 8.24 -27.40 3.38
N ARG A 181 7.22 -26.71 3.91
CA ARG A 181 7.08 -26.31 5.33
C ARG A 181 7.13 -27.42 6.39
N LYS A 182 7.19 -28.70 5.98
CA LYS A 182 7.39 -29.83 6.89
C LYS A 182 8.88 -30.11 7.17
N LEU A 183 9.77 -29.53 6.36
CA LEU A 183 11.20 -29.50 6.60
C LEU A 183 11.53 -28.26 7.45
N LYS A 184 12.33 -28.45 8.50
CA LYS A 184 12.59 -27.40 9.50
C LYS A 184 13.28 -26.19 8.87
N GLU A 185 14.26 -26.43 8.01
CA GLU A 185 15.05 -25.40 7.34
C GLU A 185 14.17 -24.47 6.50
N TYR A 186 13.21 -25.04 5.75
CA TYR A 186 12.26 -24.25 4.95
C TYR A 186 11.23 -23.51 5.80
N LEU A 187 10.79 -24.12 6.90
CA LEU A 187 9.85 -23.50 7.82
C LEU A 187 10.49 -22.30 8.50
N ASP A 188 11.70 -22.47 9.05
CA ASP A 188 12.46 -21.41 9.69
C ASP A 188 12.75 -20.29 8.67
N PHE A 189 13.31 -20.63 7.51
CA PHE A 189 13.63 -19.65 6.47
C PHE A 189 12.39 -18.87 6.01
N GLY A 190 11.30 -19.59 5.70
CA GLY A 190 10.05 -18.97 5.27
C GLY A 190 9.39 -18.08 6.33
N ALA A 191 9.54 -18.40 7.62
CA ALA A 191 9.05 -17.54 8.70
C ALA A 191 9.80 -16.20 8.76
N HIS A 192 11.11 -16.20 8.51
CA HIS A 192 11.94 -14.97 8.50
C HIS A 192 11.60 -14.05 7.31
N LEU A 193 11.17 -14.58 6.18
CA LEU A 193 10.74 -13.78 5.01
C LEU A 193 9.53 -12.88 5.29
N SER A 194 8.81 -13.12 6.38
CA SER A 194 7.57 -12.39 6.65
C SER A 194 7.78 -10.89 6.86
N ASP A 195 8.86 -10.48 7.52
CA ASP A 195 9.12 -9.07 7.79
C ASP A 195 9.48 -8.31 6.50
N GLU A 196 10.38 -8.89 5.69
CA GLU A 196 10.77 -8.33 4.39
C GLU A 196 9.57 -8.26 3.43
N TYR A 197 8.75 -9.31 3.39
CA TYR A 197 7.54 -9.31 2.57
C TYR A 197 6.54 -8.23 2.99
N SER A 198 6.34 -8.01 4.30
CA SER A 198 5.43 -6.97 4.79
C SER A 198 5.83 -5.57 4.34
N LEU A 199 7.14 -5.27 4.34
CA LEU A 199 7.67 -3.99 3.86
C LEU A 199 7.50 -3.86 2.34
N LEU A 200 7.97 -4.87 1.59
CA LEU A 200 7.87 -4.91 0.13
C LEU A 200 6.42 -4.78 -0.35
N PHE A 201 5.49 -5.48 0.33
CA PHE A 201 4.07 -5.45 -0.03
C PHE A 201 3.45 -4.07 0.22
N ALA A 202 3.84 -3.37 1.29
CA ALA A 202 3.29 -2.05 1.58
C ALA A 202 3.60 -1.05 0.46
N ASP A 203 4.82 -1.08 -0.07
CA ASP A 203 5.20 -0.23 -1.19
C ASP A 203 4.53 -0.67 -2.50
N TYR A 204 4.49 -1.98 -2.75
CA TYR A 204 3.78 -2.54 -3.90
C TYR A 204 2.30 -2.16 -3.90
N TYR A 205 1.62 -2.27 -2.75
CA TYR A 205 0.20 -1.93 -2.62
C TYR A 205 -0.07 -0.46 -2.93
N LYS A 206 0.76 0.46 -2.41
CA LYS A 206 0.65 1.89 -2.71
C LYS A 206 0.83 2.18 -4.21
N ALA A 207 1.77 1.48 -4.85
CA ALA A 207 1.98 1.63 -6.28
C ALA A 207 0.76 1.14 -7.10
N GLU A 208 0.17 0.00 -6.72
CA GLU A 208 -1.03 -0.51 -7.39
C GLU A 208 -2.28 0.33 -7.11
N GLU A 209 -2.37 0.97 -5.93
CA GLU A 209 -3.41 1.94 -5.60
C GLU A 209 -3.33 3.17 -6.52
N ALA A 210 -2.13 3.75 -6.68
CA ALA A 210 -1.89 4.86 -7.59
C ALA A 210 -2.21 4.51 -9.05
N ASN A 211 -2.01 3.25 -9.45
CA ASN A 211 -2.31 2.73 -10.78
C ASN A 211 -3.79 2.31 -10.97
N GLY A 212 -4.61 2.34 -9.92
CA GLY A 212 -6.01 1.91 -9.97
C GLY A 212 -6.23 0.39 -10.10
N ASN A 213 -5.21 -0.41 -9.76
CA ASN A 213 -5.15 -1.85 -10.03
C ASN A 213 -5.40 -2.73 -8.78
N LEU A 214 -5.87 -2.16 -7.67
CA LEU A 214 -6.06 -2.90 -6.39
C LEU A 214 -6.88 -4.19 -6.52
N LYS A 215 -7.85 -4.26 -7.45
CA LYS A 215 -8.65 -5.48 -7.68
C LYS A 215 -7.83 -6.68 -8.14
N ALA A 216 -6.66 -6.46 -8.73
CA ALA A 216 -5.77 -7.52 -9.17
C ALA A 216 -4.84 -8.02 -8.05
N VAL A 217 -4.68 -7.25 -6.98
CA VAL A 217 -3.81 -7.56 -5.85
C VAL A 217 -4.41 -8.71 -5.03
N LYS A 218 -3.62 -9.76 -4.81
CA LYS A 218 -4.06 -10.99 -4.11
C LYS A 218 -3.30 -11.17 -2.81
N GLY A 219 -3.97 -11.74 -1.81
CA GLY A 219 -3.39 -12.04 -0.49
C GLY A 219 -2.61 -13.36 -0.40
N ILE A 220 -2.15 -13.95 -1.50
CA ILE A 220 -1.58 -15.30 -1.46
C ILE A 220 -0.29 -15.38 -0.62
N GLY A 221 0.58 -14.37 -0.69
CA GLY A 221 1.79 -14.31 0.14
C GLY A 221 1.46 -14.21 1.62
N PHE A 222 0.53 -13.33 2.00
CA PHE A 222 0.01 -13.24 3.37
C PHE A 222 -0.56 -14.56 3.87
N MET A 223 -1.34 -15.25 3.03
CA MET A 223 -1.92 -16.55 3.37
C MET A 223 -0.85 -17.60 3.66
N GLN A 224 0.19 -17.69 2.82
CA GLN A 224 1.28 -18.66 2.95
C GLN A 224 2.15 -18.36 4.17
N LEU A 225 2.57 -17.10 4.34
CA LEU A 225 3.39 -16.67 5.47
C LEU A 225 2.67 -16.79 6.82
N ALA A 226 1.38 -16.43 6.90
CA ALA A 226 0.60 -16.66 8.11
C ALA A 226 0.55 -18.16 8.48
N THR A 227 0.54 -19.05 7.49
CA THR A 227 0.60 -20.49 7.74
C THR A 227 1.99 -20.94 8.21
N LEU A 228 3.06 -20.42 7.60
CA LEU A 228 4.45 -20.71 7.98
C LEU A 228 4.72 -20.25 9.42
N LEU A 229 4.33 -19.03 9.77
CA LEU A 229 4.47 -18.48 11.12
C LEU A 229 3.70 -19.31 12.15
N ALA A 230 2.47 -19.74 11.83
CA ALA A 230 1.69 -20.60 12.71
C ALA A 230 2.30 -22.00 12.89
N ASP A 231 2.81 -22.62 11.81
CA ASP A 231 3.52 -23.91 11.87
C ASP A 231 4.86 -23.77 12.63
N HIS A 232 5.50 -22.59 12.60
CA HIS A 232 6.70 -22.22 13.37
C HIS A 232 6.40 -21.80 14.83
N HIS A 233 5.14 -21.89 15.27
CA HIS A 233 4.66 -21.51 16.61
C HIS A 233 4.75 -20.01 16.95
N GLU A 234 4.94 -19.14 15.96
CA GLU A 234 4.92 -17.68 16.11
C GLU A 234 3.50 -17.12 15.89
N PHE A 235 2.57 -17.57 16.75
CA PHE A 235 1.15 -17.29 16.59
C PHE A 235 0.81 -15.79 16.56
N ASP A 236 1.49 -14.97 17.36
CA ASP A 236 1.24 -13.53 17.41
C ASP A 236 1.63 -12.83 16.11
N ARG A 237 2.76 -13.21 15.51
CA ARG A 237 3.16 -12.71 14.19
C ARG A 237 2.19 -13.17 13.11
N ALA A 238 1.75 -14.44 13.17
CA ALA A 238 0.77 -14.99 12.23
C ALA A 238 -0.58 -14.24 12.29
N ILE A 239 -1.03 -13.89 13.50
CA ILE A 239 -2.22 -13.05 13.74
C ILE A 239 -2.02 -11.64 13.16
N GLY A 240 -0.87 -11.01 13.44
CA GLY A 240 -0.52 -9.71 12.88
C GLY A 240 -0.56 -9.70 11.34
N PHE A 241 -0.04 -10.74 10.71
CA PHE A 241 -0.08 -10.93 9.26
C PHE A 241 -1.51 -11.00 8.71
N CYS A 242 -2.41 -11.71 9.41
CA CYS A 242 -3.81 -11.78 9.02
C CYS A 242 -4.50 -10.41 9.14
N HIS A 243 -4.23 -9.66 10.21
CA HIS A 243 -4.76 -8.30 10.37
C HIS A 243 -4.23 -7.36 9.28
N GLN A 244 -2.96 -7.45 8.93
CA GLN A 244 -2.37 -6.64 7.85
C GLN A 244 -3.07 -6.94 6.52
N ALA A 245 -3.29 -8.22 6.19
CA ALA A 245 -4.00 -8.61 4.98
C ALA A 245 -5.46 -8.11 4.94
N ILE A 246 -6.17 -8.16 6.07
CA ILE A 246 -7.52 -7.58 6.21
C ILE A 246 -7.49 -6.07 6.02
N GLY A 247 -6.48 -5.38 6.56
CA GLY A 247 -6.29 -3.93 6.39
C GLY A 247 -6.08 -3.51 4.93
N TYR A 248 -5.53 -4.39 4.11
CA TYR A 248 -5.40 -4.22 2.66
C TYR A 248 -6.61 -4.73 1.85
N GLU A 249 -7.68 -5.17 2.52
CA GLU A 249 -8.88 -5.76 1.92
C GLU A 249 -8.59 -7.01 1.05
N LEU A 250 -7.56 -7.78 1.42
CA LEU A 250 -7.15 -8.96 0.66
C LEU A 250 -8.02 -10.18 1.01
N SER A 251 -8.25 -11.04 0.01
CA SER A 251 -8.82 -12.37 0.23
C SER A 251 -7.72 -13.44 0.28
N ASP A 252 -7.90 -14.42 1.18
CA ASP A 252 -7.02 -15.60 1.28
C ASP A 252 -7.47 -16.76 0.35
N GLY A 253 -8.47 -16.52 -0.50
CA GLY A 253 -9.03 -17.52 -1.42
C GLY A 253 -10.03 -18.48 -0.80
N THR A 254 -10.31 -18.37 0.51
CA THR A 254 -11.36 -19.15 1.17
C THR A 254 -12.66 -18.37 1.32
N LYS A 255 -13.78 -19.07 1.56
CA LYS A 255 -15.10 -18.45 1.77
C LYS A 255 -15.12 -17.43 2.91
N THR A 256 -14.30 -17.65 3.94
CA THR A 256 -14.26 -16.85 5.16
C THR A 256 -13.09 -15.87 5.20
N GLY A 257 -12.29 -15.79 4.13
CA GLY A 257 -11.13 -14.92 4.05
C GLY A 257 -10.12 -15.10 5.19
N PHE A 258 -9.41 -14.02 5.47
CA PHE A 258 -8.42 -13.95 6.54
C PHE A 258 -9.06 -13.95 7.94
N GLU A 259 -10.33 -13.59 8.08
CA GLU A 259 -11.07 -13.63 9.34
C GLU A 259 -11.23 -15.07 9.83
N GLY A 260 -11.60 -15.98 8.92
CA GLY A 260 -11.68 -17.40 9.25
C GLY A 260 -10.31 -18.01 9.55
N ARG A 261 -9.24 -17.50 8.93
CA ARG A 261 -7.86 -17.91 9.22
C ARG A 261 -7.41 -17.44 10.60
N LEU A 262 -7.67 -16.17 10.92
CA LEU A 262 -7.38 -15.57 12.22
C LEU A 262 -7.97 -16.41 13.35
N ALA A 263 -9.27 -16.74 13.28
CA ALA A 263 -9.94 -17.58 14.28
C ALA A 263 -9.31 -18.98 14.44
N ARG A 264 -8.81 -19.58 13.34
CA ARG A 264 -8.11 -20.87 13.39
C ARG A 264 -6.76 -20.76 14.10
N ILE A 265 -6.01 -19.69 13.83
CA ILE A 265 -4.70 -19.43 14.44
C ILE A 265 -4.84 -19.12 15.93
N GLU A 266 -5.81 -18.30 16.32
CA GLU A 266 -6.11 -18.01 17.74
C GLU A 266 -6.45 -19.30 18.52
N LYS A 267 -7.31 -20.15 17.95
CA LYS A 267 -7.63 -21.44 18.56
C LYS A 267 -6.41 -22.36 18.66
N ALA A 268 -5.51 -22.34 17.67
CA ALA A 268 -4.27 -23.08 17.71
C ALA A 268 -3.33 -22.56 18.81
N LYS A 269 -3.22 -21.24 18.97
CA LYS A 269 -2.46 -20.58 20.05
C LYS A 269 -2.97 -20.99 21.43
N GLU A 270 -4.29 -20.94 21.65
CA GLU A 270 -4.89 -21.37 22.93
C GLU A 270 -4.62 -22.86 23.23
N LYS A 271 -4.70 -23.71 22.21
CA LYS A 271 -4.42 -25.14 22.37
C LYS A 271 -2.96 -25.40 22.70
N ALA A 272 -2.03 -24.67 22.08
CA ALA A 272 -0.60 -24.76 22.37
C ALA A 272 -0.31 -24.32 23.81
N ALA A 273 -0.91 -23.23 24.27
CA ALA A 273 -0.76 -22.73 25.64
C ALA A 273 -1.28 -23.70 26.72
N LYS A 274 -2.34 -24.47 26.41
CA LYS A 274 -2.89 -25.50 27.31
C LYS A 274 -2.08 -26.81 27.34
N SER A 275 -1.16 -26.99 26.40
CA SER A 275 -0.35 -28.21 26.28
C SER A 275 1.04 -28.08 26.92
N GLN A 276 1.38 -26.89 27.44
CA GLN A 276 2.61 -26.59 28.18
C GLN A 276 2.36 -26.62 29.69
#